data_AF-A0A7K3XL44-F1
#
_entry.id   AF-A0A7K3XL44-F1
#
_cell.length_a   1.000
_cell.length_b   1.000
_cell.length_c   1.000
_cell.angle_alpha   90.00
_cell.angle_beta   90.00
_cell.angle_gamma   90.00
#
_symmetry.space_group_name_H-M   'P 1'
#
loop_
_entity.id
_entity.type
_entity.pdbx_description
1 polymer ?
#
loop_
_entity_poly.entity_id
_entity_poly.type
_entity_poly.pdbx_seq_one_letter_code
_entity_poly.pdbx_strand_id
1 'polypeptide(L)'
;MDKSFKIPPKSPAYLTKANKLPEILIGLIGKEFKLTGKTRTDGSAIRKIIAREFFKNELPERAMDTEFEIVPPRKKGVPKILREFIDTYVVTSGTSYNLQVWNRIPNCKTVLVKYDSGASLKCNEVRYVFVKIDNENNKIASIIILTADYIETHFGKFGKPTIKHQLLISNKARNQIYSSESKVLYYPDSRKLSYYITDSYDKHNNSIANEPNLQNLYSIGLLVEIVAKKLVGRILESNSTKNRGQALERMTLELLGYEMAIGKNLMGGFPDIPNQLLEVKVQDAQTVDLGKFSPEREEVVFIENNLTTFDVRYLIALTDPKTGIIEGIVLAPGEKLGEIFTYVSDVSYKCQRSIPMSFFDLYKGQCVFNP
;
A
#
# COMPACT_ATOMS: atom_id res chain seq x y z
N MET A 1 -10.19 5.13 18.39
CA MET A 1 -9.15 5.98 19.00
C MET A 1 -9.85 7.25 19.41
N ASP A 2 -9.59 7.70 20.63
CA ASP A 2 -10.21 8.91 21.17
C ASP A 2 -9.99 10.12 20.24
N LYS A 3 -10.98 11.02 20.16
CA LYS A 3 -10.87 12.27 19.41
C LYS A 3 -9.77 13.16 19.98
N SER A 4 -9.42 13.03 21.26
CA SER A 4 -8.35 13.77 21.94
C SER A 4 -6.98 13.62 21.25
N PHE A 5 -6.70 12.49 20.61
CA PHE A 5 -5.45 12.25 19.86
C PHE A 5 -5.42 12.89 18.47
N LYS A 6 -6.55 13.43 17.98
CA LYS A 6 -6.64 14.08 16.66
C LYS A 6 -6.44 15.59 16.71
N ILE A 7 -6.17 16.13 17.89
CA ILE A 7 -5.91 17.56 18.14
C ILE A 7 -4.44 17.67 18.59
N PRO A 8 -3.67 18.65 18.09
CA PRO A 8 -2.25 18.81 18.41
C PRO A 8 -2.03 19.37 19.82
N PRO A 9 -0.84 19.21 20.44
CA PRO A 9 -0.57 19.82 21.75
C PRO A 9 -0.73 21.34 21.68
N LYS A 10 -0.90 22.02 22.82
CA LYS A 10 -1.06 23.48 22.92
C LYS A 10 0.04 24.25 22.22
N SER A 11 1.27 23.76 22.27
CA SER A 11 2.38 24.22 21.45
C SER A 11 3.40 23.07 21.28
N PRO A 12 4.39 23.21 20.38
CA PRO A 12 5.45 22.20 20.25
C PRO A 12 6.19 21.90 21.56
N ALA A 13 6.32 22.89 22.45
CA ALA A 13 7.01 22.75 23.73
C ALA A 13 6.28 21.81 24.72
N TYR A 14 4.99 21.55 24.51
CA TYR A 14 4.19 20.66 25.34
C TYR A 14 4.32 19.18 24.98
N LEU A 15 4.97 18.85 23.85
CA LEU A 15 5.24 17.46 23.51
C LEU A 15 6.03 16.78 24.63
N THR A 16 5.70 15.53 24.93
CA THR A 16 6.48 14.74 25.88
C THR A 16 7.94 14.69 25.43
N LYS A 17 8.88 14.96 26.34
CA LYS A 17 10.32 14.93 26.01
C LYS A 17 10.70 13.57 25.45
N ALA A 18 11.51 13.56 24.39
CA ALA A 18 11.77 12.34 23.62
C ALA A 18 12.37 11.19 24.46
N ASN A 19 13.23 11.52 25.43
CA ASN A 19 13.84 10.58 26.37
C ASN A 19 12.84 9.98 27.39
N LYS A 20 11.66 10.57 27.58
CA LYS A 20 10.60 10.04 28.45
C LYS A 20 9.68 9.05 27.75
N LEU A 21 9.66 9.04 26.42
CA LEU A 21 8.80 8.14 25.66
C LEU A 21 9.10 6.65 25.91
N PRO A 22 10.38 6.21 26.02
CA PRO A 22 10.67 4.83 26.39
C PRO A 22 10.12 4.43 27.76
N GLU A 23 10.22 5.32 28.75
CA GLU A 23 9.70 5.07 30.11
C GLU A 23 8.17 4.85 30.10
N ILE A 24 7.45 5.59 29.26
CA ILE A 24 5.99 5.45 29.12
C ILE A 24 5.62 4.11 28.45
N LEU A 25 6.38 3.70 27.44
CA LEU A 25 6.02 2.57 26.58
C LEU A 25 6.63 1.24 27.02
N ILE A 26 7.62 1.23 27.93
CA ILE A 26 8.32 0.01 28.36
C ILE A 26 7.37 -1.06 28.91
N GLY A 27 6.30 -0.64 29.60
CA GLY A 27 5.28 -1.55 30.14
C GLY A 27 4.45 -2.28 29.08
N LEU A 28 4.67 -2.02 27.78
CA LEU A 28 4.08 -2.78 26.68
C LEU A 28 4.93 -3.97 26.23
N ILE A 29 6.23 -3.99 26.56
CA ILE A 29 7.11 -5.12 26.22
C ILE A 29 6.59 -6.39 26.90
N GLY A 30 6.55 -7.50 26.16
CA GLY A 30 6.03 -8.78 26.63
C GLY A 30 4.50 -8.91 26.65
N LYS A 31 3.74 -7.83 26.42
CA LYS A 31 2.27 -7.92 26.29
C LYS A 31 1.88 -8.69 25.04
N GLU A 32 0.81 -9.46 25.14
CA GLU A 32 0.26 -10.23 24.03
C GLU A 32 -0.24 -9.30 22.92
N PHE A 33 0.14 -9.61 21.69
CA PHE A 33 -0.36 -8.99 20.47
C PHE A 33 -0.37 -10.02 19.34
N LYS A 34 -1.56 -10.52 19.01
CA LYS A 34 -1.76 -11.46 17.90
C LYS A 34 -1.95 -10.72 16.59
N LEU A 35 -1.09 -10.98 15.62
CA LEU A 35 -1.22 -10.45 14.27
C LEU A 35 -2.43 -11.09 13.56
N THR A 36 -3.25 -10.26 12.93
CA THR A 36 -4.32 -10.70 12.04
C THR A 36 -3.80 -10.97 10.63
N GLY A 37 -2.58 -10.50 10.33
CA GLY A 37 -1.97 -10.53 9.01
C GLY A 37 -2.49 -9.45 8.06
N LYS A 38 -3.52 -8.70 8.46
CA LYS A 38 -4.05 -7.55 7.74
C LYS A 38 -3.35 -6.29 8.22
N THR A 39 -2.37 -5.80 7.46
CA THR A 39 -1.48 -4.68 7.84
C THR A 39 -2.22 -3.44 8.38
N ARG A 40 -3.34 -3.04 7.75
CA ARG A 40 -4.14 -1.89 8.21
C ARG A 40 -4.81 -2.14 9.56
N THR A 41 -5.30 -3.36 9.78
CA THR A 41 -5.94 -3.77 11.04
C THR A 41 -4.91 -3.83 12.15
N ASP A 42 -3.79 -4.50 11.92
CA ASP A 42 -2.69 -4.65 12.89
C ASP A 42 -2.12 -3.28 13.27
N GLY A 43 -1.86 -2.42 12.27
CA GLY A 43 -1.42 -1.04 12.50
C GLY A 43 -2.45 -0.19 13.24
N SER A 44 -3.75 -0.43 13.08
CA SER A 44 -4.80 0.25 13.85
C SER A 44 -4.87 -0.24 15.29
N ALA A 45 -4.71 -1.54 15.51
CA ALA A 45 -4.71 -2.16 16.83
C ALA A 45 -3.51 -1.69 17.67
N ILE A 46 -2.28 -1.76 17.14
CA ILE A 46 -1.08 -1.25 17.83
C ILE A 46 -1.22 0.22 18.17
N ARG A 47 -1.68 1.05 17.24
CA ARG A 47 -1.84 2.48 17.49
C ARG A 47 -2.81 2.76 18.65
N LYS A 48 -3.89 1.98 18.77
CA LYS A 48 -4.82 2.08 19.91
C LYS A 48 -4.16 1.68 21.22
N ILE A 49 -3.29 0.66 21.22
CA ILE A 49 -2.53 0.23 22.40
C ILE A 49 -1.56 1.32 22.84
N ILE A 50 -0.75 1.84 21.90
CA ILE A 50 0.19 2.95 22.15
C ILE A 50 -0.56 4.19 22.68
N ALA A 51 -1.66 4.58 22.04
CA ALA A 51 -2.47 5.72 22.49
C ALA A 51 -3.03 5.53 23.90
N ARG A 52 -3.47 4.32 24.27
CA ARG A 52 -3.94 4.04 25.64
C ARG A 52 -2.82 4.20 26.67
N GLU A 53 -1.60 3.80 26.33
CA GLU A 53 -0.47 3.94 27.25
C GLU A 53 -0.11 5.41 27.48
N PHE A 54 -0.13 6.24 26.44
CA PHE A 54 -0.01 7.69 26.57
C PHE A 54 -1.15 8.31 27.39
N PHE A 55 -2.39 7.84 27.21
CA PHE A 55 -3.52 8.34 27.98
C PHE A 55 -3.38 8.12 29.48
N LYS A 56 -2.79 6.98 29.90
CA LYS A 56 -2.54 6.66 31.31
C LYS A 56 -1.44 7.51 31.95
N ASN A 57 -0.51 8.03 31.16
CA ASN A 57 0.66 8.78 31.61
C ASN A 57 0.50 10.30 31.41
N GLU A 58 -0.75 10.77 31.41
CA GLU A 58 -1.15 12.16 31.14
C GLU A 58 -0.74 12.69 29.76
N LEU A 59 -1.74 13.01 28.93
CA LEU A 59 -1.45 13.60 27.62
C LEU A 59 -1.01 15.06 27.76
N PRO A 60 -0.17 15.55 26.83
CA PRO A 60 0.08 16.96 26.66
C PRO A 60 -1.20 17.78 26.65
N GLU A 61 -1.14 18.98 27.24
CA GLU A 61 -2.24 19.93 27.19
C GLU A 61 -2.66 20.18 25.73
N ARG A 62 -3.96 20.25 25.50
CA ARG A 62 -4.51 20.41 24.16
C ARG A 62 -4.51 21.84 23.68
N ALA A 63 -4.23 22.06 22.39
CA ALA A 63 -4.63 23.30 21.73
C ALA A 63 -6.16 23.38 21.63
N MET A 64 -6.70 24.59 21.70
CA MET A 64 -8.08 24.88 21.35
C MET A 64 -8.24 24.86 19.82
N ASP A 65 -9.42 24.51 19.31
CA ASP A 65 -9.66 24.35 17.86
C ASP A 65 -9.45 25.66 17.07
N THR A 66 -9.44 26.81 17.75
CA THR A 66 -9.17 28.13 17.16
C THR A 66 -7.70 28.53 17.16
N GLU A 67 -6.83 27.81 17.88
CA GLU A 67 -5.42 28.21 18.11
C GLU A 67 -4.42 27.54 17.15
N PHE A 68 -4.91 26.68 16.25
CA PHE A 68 -4.06 25.97 15.31
C PHE A 68 -4.73 25.73 13.96
N GLU A 69 -3.89 25.56 12.96
CA GLU A 69 -4.27 25.14 11.62
C GLU A 69 -3.50 23.88 11.24
N ILE A 70 -4.21 22.87 10.72
CA ILE A 70 -3.56 21.73 10.05
C ILE A 70 -3.36 22.12 8.59
N VAL A 71 -2.10 22.36 8.23
CA VAL A 71 -1.72 22.91 6.93
C VAL A 71 -2.01 21.95 5.76
N PRO A 72 -1.70 20.64 5.83
CA PRO A 72 -1.96 19.75 4.70
C PRO A 72 -3.47 19.56 4.46
N PRO A 73 -3.93 19.65 3.20
CA PRO A 73 -5.33 19.46 2.86
C PRO A 73 -5.78 18.06 3.26
N ARG A 74 -7.01 17.97 3.79
CA ARG A 74 -7.60 16.72 4.31
C ARG A 74 -6.73 16.01 5.38
N LYS A 75 -5.79 16.74 6.00
CA LYS A 75 -4.84 16.23 7.01
C LYS A 75 -3.94 15.12 6.47
N LYS A 76 -3.66 15.10 5.15
CA LYS A 76 -2.75 14.12 4.52
C LYS A 76 -1.34 14.25 5.10
N GLY A 77 -0.69 13.13 5.41
CA GLY A 77 0.67 13.11 5.94
C GLY A 77 0.80 13.51 7.42
N VAL A 78 -0.27 13.99 8.05
CA VAL A 78 -0.28 14.33 9.49
C VAL A 78 -0.26 13.05 10.33
N PRO A 79 0.58 12.97 11.38
CA PRO A 79 0.66 11.79 12.23
C PRO A 79 -0.67 11.42 12.87
N LYS A 80 -0.90 10.13 13.08
CA LYS A 80 -2.19 9.64 13.59
C LYS A 80 -2.39 9.88 15.09
N ILE A 81 -1.32 9.95 15.87
CA ILE A 81 -1.34 10.36 17.28
C ILE A 81 -0.85 11.80 17.32
N LEU A 82 -1.71 12.75 16.96
CA LEU A 82 -1.34 14.15 16.74
C LEU A 82 -0.95 14.88 18.03
N ARG A 83 -1.59 14.54 19.16
CA ARG A 83 -1.27 15.12 20.48
C ARG A 83 0.19 14.89 20.90
N GLU A 84 0.73 13.76 20.48
CA GLU A 84 2.13 13.40 20.67
C GLU A 84 2.89 13.36 19.34
N PHE A 85 2.37 13.92 18.26
CA PHE A 85 3.05 13.99 16.98
C PHE A 85 3.79 12.70 16.54
N ILE A 86 3.13 11.55 16.75
CA ILE A 86 3.68 10.20 16.58
C ILE A 86 2.99 9.46 15.43
N ASP A 87 3.80 8.75 14.64
CA ASP A 87 3.34 7.66 13.79
C ASP A 87 3.83 6.31 14.32
N THR A 88 2.98 5.30 14.19
CA THR A 88 3.21 3.95 14.72
C THR A 88 3.36 2.94 13.60
N TYR A 89 4.33 2.05 13.73
CA TYR A 89 4.68 1.03 12.75
C TYR A 89 4.76 -0.34 13.41
N VAL A 90 4.16 -1.35 12.77
CA VAL A 90 4.27 -2.74 13.21
C VAL A 90 5.42 -3.39 12.44
N VAL A 91 6.40 -3.92 13.17
CA VAL A 91 7.56 -4.60 12.60
C VAL A 91 7.42 -6.09 12.84
N THR A 92 7.35 -6.87 11.77
CA THR A 92 7.25 -8.34 11.80
C THR A 92 8.62 -8.98 11.57
N SER A 93 8.70 -10.29 11.32
CA SER A 93 9.95 -10.96 10.91
C SER A 93 10.33 -10.66 9.44
N GLY A 94 11.57 -10.97 9.07
CA GLY A 94 12.13 -10.79 7.72
C GLY A 94 13.61 -10.41 7.77
N THR A 95 14.22 -10.13 6.61
CA THR A 95 15.62 -9.63 6.55
C THR A 95 15.71 -8.12 6.71
N SER A 96 14.65 -7.39 6.35
CA SER A 96 14.56 -5.95 6.48
C SER A 96 13.11 -5.49 6.67
N TYR A 97 12.95 -4.35 7.33
CA TYR A 97 11.69 -3.63 7.44
C TYR A 97 11.65 -2.49 6.42
N ASN A 98 10.64 -2.50 5.57
CA ASN A 98 10.40 -1.43 4.61
C ASN A 98 9.47 -0.37 5.21
N LEU A 99 10.05 0.63 5.87
CA LEU A 99 9.35 1.82 6.35
C LEU A 99 8.74 2.58 5.18
N GLN A 100 7.44 2.86 5.26
CA GLN A 100 6.72 3.68 4.28
C GLN A 100 6.05 4.86 4.99
N VAL A 101 6.44 6.06 4.62
CA VAL A 101 5.85 7.30 5.10
C VAL A 101 4.98 7.89 4.00
N TRP A 102 3.70 8.04 4.27
CA TRP A 102 2.72 8.47 3.27
C TRP A 102 2.50 9.98 3.34
N ASN A 103 2.47 10.63 2.17
CA ASN A 103 2.05 12.03 1.97
C ASN A 103 2.85 13.09 2.75
N ARG A 104 4.08 12.77 3.16
CA ARG A 104 5.09 13.76 3.61
C ARG A 104 6.49 13.27 3.29
N ILE A 105 7.44 14.20 3.15
CA ILE A 105 8.87 13.91 3.11
C ILE A 105 9.36 13.95 4.58
N PRO A 106 9.87 12.85 5.16
CA PRO A 106 10.14 12.76 6.59
C PRO A 106 11.11 13.82 7.14
N ASN A 107 12.32 13.94 6.59
CA ASN A 107 13.35 14.82 7.15
C ASN A 107 13.32 16.25 6.56
N CYS A 108 12.16 16.73 6.11
CA CYS A 108 12.02 18.10 5.62
C CYS A 108 11.41 19.04 6.69
N LYS A 109 11.59 20.34 6.50
CA LYS A 109 11.05 21.39 7.39
C LYS A 109 9.64 21.86 7.00
N THR A 110 8.92 21.09 6.16
CA THR A 110 7.55 21.43 5.77
C THR A 110 6.62 21.39 6.98
N VAL A 111 5.80 22.42 7.14
CA VAL A 111 4.88 22.57 8.27
C VAL A 111 3.68 21.63 8.12
N LEU A 112 3.33 20.93 9.20
CA LEU A 112 2.15 20.08 9.31
C LEU A 112 1.07 20.69 10.20
N VAL A 113 1.48 21.42 11.26
CA VAL A 113 0.60 22.18 12.14
C VAL A 113 1.20 23.56 12.35
N LYS A 114 0.39 24.60 12.18
CA LYS A 114 0.74 26.00 12.48
C LYS A 114 -0.08 26.46 13.67
N TYR A 115 0.53 27.23 14.56
CA TYR A 115 -0.14 27.82 15.72
C TYR A 115 -0.23 29.33 15.59
N ASP A 116 -1.22 29.94 16.23
CA ASP A 116 -1.41 31.39 16.22
C ASP A 116 -0.24 32.15 16.87
N SER A 117 0.45 31.50 17.80
CA SER A 117 1.69 32.00 18.43
C SER A 117 2.86 32.14 17.44
N GLY A 118 2.71 31.68 16.19
CA GLY A 118 3.78 31.61 15.20
C GLY A 118 4.63 30.35 15.27
N ALA A 119 4.46 29.53 16.32
CA ALA A 119 5.09 28.22 16.41
C ALA A 119 4.53 27.24 15.38
N SER A 120 5.24 26.14 15.12
CA SER A 120 4.81 25.12 14.16
C SER A 120 5.38 23.75 14.49
N LEU A 121 4.66 22.69 14.11
CA LEU A 121 5.18 21.32 14.04
C LEU A 121 5.44 20.93 12.57
N LYS A 122 6.64 20.42 12.29
CA LYS A 122 7.15 20.13 10.94
C LYS A 122 7.37 18.64 10.71
N CYS A 123 7.54 18.23 9.46
CA CYS A 123 7.72 16.81 9.11
C CYS A 123 8.89 16.13 9.85
N ASN A 124 10.03 16.81 10.00
CA ASN A 124 11.23 16.29 10.65
C ASN A 124 11.09 16.11 12.17
N GLU A 125 10.04 16.69 12.77
CA GLU A 125 9.74 16.55 14.20
C GLU A 125 8.83 15.35 14.49
N VAL A 126 8.32 14.67 13.47
CA VAL A 126 7.49 13.47 13.64
C VAL A 126 8.31 12.34 14.25
N ARG A 127 7.74 11.70 15.29
CA ARG A 127 8.37 10.60 16.02
C ARG A 127 7.84 9.26 15.50
N TYR A 128 8.75 8.39 15.08
CA TYR A 128 8.43 7.09 14.48
C TYR A 128 8.53 6.00 15.55
N VAL A 129 7.39 5.48 16.01
CA VAL A 129 7.33 4.40 17.02
C VAL A 129 7.18 3.06 16.30
N PHE A 130 8.26 2.29 16.28
CA PHE A 130 8.31 0.93 15.75
C PHE A 130 8.02 -0.07 16.87
N VAL A 131 7.04 -0.93 16.65
CA VAL A 131 6.65 -1.98 17.59
C VAL A 131 6.96 -3.33 16.94
N LYS A 132 8.02 -3.99 17.40
CA LYS A 132 8.42 -5.31 16.93
C LYS A 132 7.54 -6.36 17.58
N ILE A 133 6.97 -7.23 16.77
CA ILE A 133 6.19 -8.38 17.23
C ILE A 133 7.07 -9.63 17.13
N ASP A 134 7.05 -10.42 18.21
CA ASP A 134 7.50 -11.81 18.26
C ASP A 134 6.35 -12.67 17.73
N ASN A 135 6.50 -13.15 16.49
CA ASN A 135 5.44 -13.86 15.79
C ASN A 135 5.18 -15.26 16.37
N GLU A 136 6.19 -15.88 16.99
CA GLU A 136 6.07 -17.22 17.56
C GLU A 136 5.28 -17.16 18.87
N ASN A 137 5.61 -16.17 19.70
CA ASN A 137 5.01 -16.02 21.03
C ASN A 137 3.79 -15.08 21.05
N ASN A 138 3.44 -14.45 19.92
CA ASN A 138 2.39 -13.43 19.81
C ASN A 138 2.54 -12.32 20.85
N LYS A 139 3.75 -11.79 21.02
CA LYS A 139 4.05 -10.75 22.03
C LYS A 139 4.80 -9.57 21.43
N ILE A 140 4.69 -8.41 22.06
CA ILE A 140 5.53 -7.25 21.74
C ILE A 140 6.96 -7.56 22.22
N ALA A 141 7.89 -7.62 21.27
CA ALA A 141 9.29 -7.98 21.51
C ALA A 141 10.14 -6.77 21.90
N SER A 142 9.96 -5.65 21.20
CA SER A 142 10.69 -4.40 21.43
C SER A 142 9.90 -3.21 20.91
N ILE A 143 10.21 -2.02 21.43
CA ILE A 143 9.66 -0.75 20.95
C ILE A 143 10.82 0.22 20.72
N ILE A 144 10.99 0.65 19.48
CA ILE A 144 12.08 1.57 19.10
C ILE A 144 11.45 2.87 18.60
N ILE A 145 11.89 3.99 19.15
CA ILE A 145 11.38 5.32 18.80
C ILE A 145 12.48 6.08 18.09
N LEU A 146 12.25 6.44 16.83
CA LEU A 146 13.24 7.12 16.00
C LEU A 146 12.78 8.50 15.53
N THR A 147 13.73 9.39 15.29
CA THR A 147 13.54 10.63 14.52
C THR A 147 13.85 10.39 13.04
N ALA A 148 13.32 11.25 12.15
CA ALA A 148 13.65 11.19 10.73
C ALA A 148 15.17 11.35 10.48
N ASP A 149 15.81 12.26 11.24
CA ASP A 149 17.24 12.52 11.17
C ASP A 149 18.10 11.31 11.57
N TYR A 150 17.73 10.62 12.65
CA TYR A 150 18.41 9.39 13.05
C TYR A 150 18.29 8.32 11.96
N ILE A 151 17.10 8.16 11.38
CA ILE A 151 16.86 7.20 10.30
C ILE A 151 17.74 7.50 9.09
N GLU A 152 17.83 8.77 8.68
CA GLU A 152 18.66 9.15 7.53
C GLU A 152 20.15 8.96 7.79
N THR A 153 20.61 9.27 9.00
CA THR A 153 22.02 9.14 9.40
C THR A 153 22.47 7.68 9.43
N HIS A 154 21.63 6.75 9.90
CA HIS A 154 22.02 5.34 10.09
C HIS A 154 21.61 4.41 8.94
N PHE A 155 20.53 4.73 8.21
CA PHE A 155 19.99 3.85 7.16
C PHE A 155 19.93 4.53 5.77
N GLY A 156 20.43 5.76 5.67
CA GLY A 156 20.44 6.55 4.44
C GLY A 156 19.15 7.35 4.21
N LYS A 157 19.19 8.27 3.24
CA LYS A 157 18.06 9.16 2.93
C LYS A 157 16.79 8.40 2.52
N PHE A 158 15.64 8.97 2.84
CA PHE A 158 14.37 8.46 2.33
C PHE A 158 14.35 8.51 0.80
N GLY A 159 13.79 7.46 0.18
CA GLY A 159 13.61 7.41 -1.27
C GLY A 159 12.70 8.55 -1.77
N LYS A 160 12.89 8.95 -3.03
CA LYS A 160 12.08 10.00 -3.67
C LYS A 160 10.58 9.66 -3.57
N PRO A 161 9.70 10.68 -3.40
CA PRO A 161 8.26 10.49 -3.43
C PRO A 161 7.82 9.69 -4.65
N THR A 162 7.19 8.55 -4.42
CA THR A 162 6.60 7.74 -5.48
C THR A 162 5.10 7.95 -5.45
N ILE A 163 4.55 8.50 -6.54
CA ILE A 163 3.12 8.71 -6.72
C ILE A 163 2.39 7.37 -6.76
N LYS A 164 1.21 7.33 -6.16
CA LYS A 164 0.32 6.19 -6.07
C LYS A 164 -1.09 6.59 -6.53
N HIS A 165 -1.45 6.12 -7.71
CA HIS A 165 -2.80 6.21 -8.24
C HIS A 165 -3.67 5.08 -7.72
N GLN A 166 -4.95 5.37 -7.51
CA GLN A 166 -5.91 4.40 -6.98
C GLN A 166 -7.25 4.52 -7.68
N LEU A 167 -7.93 3.38 -7.79
CA LEU A 167 -9.32 3.27 -8.25
C LEU A 167 -10.23 2.91 -7.09
N LEU A 168 -11.49 3.31 -7.17
CA LEU A 168 -12.58 2.88 -6.29
C LEU A 168 -13.65 2.16 -7.10
N ILE A 169 -14.14 1.04 -6.60
CA ILE A 169 -15.35 0.39 -7.12
C ILE A 169 -16.47 0.47 -6.08
N SER A 170 -17.68 0.80 -6.53
CA SER A 170 -18.85 0.84 -5.66
C SER A 170 -19.35 -0.58 -5.35
N ASN A 171 -19.98 -0.76 -4.18
CA ASN A 171 -20.61 -2.04 -3.84
C ASN A 171 -21.72 -2.42 -4.84
N LYS A 172 -22.42 -1.42 -5.40
CA LYS A 172 -23.44 -1.65 -6.44
C LYS A 172 -22.81 -2.29 -7.68
N ALA A 173 -21.71 -1.73 -8.19
CA ALA A 173 -21.00 -2.26 -9.35
C ALA A 173 -20.45 -3.67 -9.07
N ARG A 174 -19.87 -3.90 -7.88
CA ARG A 174 -19.42 -5.25 -7.47
C ARG A 174 -20.56 -6.26 -7.51
N ASN A 175 -21.69 -5.94 -6.88
CA ASN A 175 -22.83 -6.84 -6.81
C ASN A 175 -23.40 -7.15 -8.21
N GLN A 176 -23.42 -6.18 -9.12
CA GLN A 176 -23.83 -6.42 -10.50
C GLN A 176 -22.92 -7.44 -11.20
N ILE A 177 -21.60 -7.36 -11.00
CA ILE A 177 -20.63 -8.33 -11.53
C ILE A 177 -20.89 -9.70 -10.90
N TYR A 178 -21.04 -9.78 -9.58
CA TYR A 178 -21.24 -11.04 -8.87
C TYR A 178 -22.53 -11.77 -9.23
N SER A 179 -23.58 -11.01 -9.57
CA SER A 179 -24.87 -11.54 -9.99
C SER A 179 -24.92 -11.91 -11.48
N SER A 180 -23.91 -11.54 -12.28
CA SER A 180 -23.82 -11.97 -13.67
C SER A 180 -23.46 -13.46 -13.77
N GLU A 181 -23.90 -14.12 -14.83
CA GLU A 181 -23.69 -15.56 -15.03
C GLU A 181 -22.21 -15.95 -15.05
N SER A 182 -21.40 -15.19 -15.80
CA SER A 182 -19.95 -15.44 -15.90
C SER A 182 -19.17 -14.93 -14.70
N LYS A 183 -19.71 -13.97 -13.93
CA LYS A 183 -18.99 -13.17 -12.92
C LYS A 183 -17.78 -12.42 -13.48
N VAL A 184 -17.72 -12.26 -14.80
CA VAL A 184 -16.66 -11.55 -15.53
C VAL A 184 -17.28 -10.38 -16.28
N LEU A 185 -16.88 -9.16 -15.92
CA LEU A 185 -17.17 -7.96 -16.70
C LEU A 185 -15.97 -7.65 -17.58
N TYR A 186 -16.20 -7.48 -18.89
CA TYR A 186 -15.14 -7.15 -19.81
C TYR A 186 -15.57 -6.14 -20.88
N TYR A 187 -14.57 -5.50 -21.47
CA TYR A 187 -14.71 -4.55 -22.57
C TYR A 187 -13.82 -4.99 -23.74
N PRO A 188 -14.15 -4.64 -24.99
CA PRO A 188 -13.25 -4.89 -26.11
C PRO A 188 -11.92 -4.15 -25.93
N ASP A 189 -10.85 -4.65 -26.56
CA ASP A 189 -9.55 -3.98 -26.62
C ASP A 189 -9.66 -2.55 -27.18
N SER A 190 -8.63 -1.74 -26.94
CA SER A 190 -8.61 -0.38 -27.47
C SER A 190 -8.64 -0.37 -29.01
N ARG A 191 -9.19 0.70 -29.60
CA ARG A 191 -9.21 0.85 -31.07
C ARG A 191 -7.82 0.76 -31.70
N LYS A 192 -6.77 1.13 -30.95
CA LYS A 192 -5.38 1.01 -31.42
C LYS A 192 -4.98 -0.46 -31.53
N LEU A 193 -5.37 -1.28 -30.55
CA LEU A 193 -5.01 -2.70 -30.49
C LEU A 193 -5.88 -3.60 -31.35
N SER A 194 -7.06 -3.16 -31.83
CA SER A 194 -7.98 -4.04 -32.57
C SER A 194 -7.38 -4.69 -33.84
N TYR A 195 -6.32 -4.11 -34.41
CA TYR A 195 -5.61 -4.66 -35.57
C TYR A 195 -4.40 -5.55 -35.21
N TYR A 196 -4.09 -5.64 -33.92
CA TYR A 196 -2.88 -6.23 -33.36
C TYR A 196 -3.20 -7.33 -32.33
N ILE A 197 -4.42 -7.84 -32.35
CA ILE A 197 -4.87 -8.89 -31.44
C ILE A 197 -5.22 -10.16 -32.19
N THR A 198 -5.06 -11.29 -31.51
CA THR A 198 -5.48 -12.60 -31.98
C THR A 198 -6.48 -13.23 -31.03
N ASP A 199 -7.50 -13.87 -31.59
CA ASP A 199 -8.45 -14.73 -30.87
C ASP A 199 -7.99 -16.19 -30.84
N SER A 200 -6.88 -16.52 -31.51
CA SER A 200 -6.28 -17.86 -31.50
C SER A 200 -5.25 -17.99 -30.39
N TYR A 201 -5.34 -19.06 -29.62
CA TYR A 201 -4.36 -19.38 -28.60
C TYR A 201 -3.19 -20.15 -29.21
N ASP A 202 -2.01 -19.55 -29.17
CA ASP A 202 -0.75 -20.18 -29.53
C ASP A 202 0.25 -20.04 -28.38
N LYS A 203 0.64 -21.17 -27.77
CA LYS A 203 1.54 -21.16 -26.60
C LYS A 203 2.82 -20.38 -26.95
N HIS A 204 3.05 -19.29 -26.22
CA HIS A 204 4.23 -18.46 -26.46
C HIS A 204 5.51 -19.15 -26.00
N ASN A 205 6.51 -19.19 -26.88
CA ASN A 205 7.90 -19.52 -26.53
C ASN A 205 8.71 -18.30 -26.07
N ASN A 206 8.12 -17.10 -26.10
CA ASN A 206 8.79 -15.86 -25.74
C ASN A 206 8.80 -15.67 -24.22
N SER A 207 9.89 -15.08 -23.71
CA SER A 207 9.98 -14.66 -22.31
C SER A 207 8.89 -13.63 -21.98
N ILE A 208 8.28 -13.77 -20.79
CA ILE A 208 7.31 -12.81 -20.21
C ILE A 208 7.88 -11.38 -20.18
N ALA A 209 9.21 -11.27 -20.11
CA ALA A 209 9.97 -10.03 -20.02
C ALA A 209 10.02 -9.19 -21.30
N ASN A 210 9.74 -9.81 -22.44
CA ASN A 210 9.93 -9.16 -23.73
C ASN A 210 8.90 -8.04 -23.92
N GLU A 211 9.26 -7.02 -24.70
CA GLU A 211 8.31 -6.01 -25.13
C GLU A 211 7.13 -6.65 -25.88
N PRO A 212 5.93 -6.03 -25.83
CA PRO A 212 4.77 -6.54 -26.54
C PRO A 212 5.05 -6.61 -28.04
N ASN A 213 5.04 -7.82 -28.59
CA ASN A 213 4.95 -8.01 -30.03
C ASN A 213 3.47 -7.90 -30.41
N LEU A 214 3.13 -6.79 -31.08
CA LEU A 214 1.78 -6.48 -31.54
C LEU A 214 1.15 -7.54 -32.45
N GLN A 215 1.88 -8.54 -32.97
CA GLN A 215 1.25 -9.62 -33.74
C GLN A 215 0.82 -10.80 -32.86
N ASN A 216 1.18 -10.78 -31.57
CA ASN A 216 1.02 -11.90 -30.64
C ASN A 216 0.22 -11.54 -29.39
N LEU A 217 -0.46 -10.38 -29.37
CA LEU A 217 -1.30 -10.01 -28.24
C LEU A 217 -2.61 -10.79 -28.31
N TYR A 218 -2.97 -11.46 -27.22
CA TYR A 218 -4.30 -12.05 -27.14
C TYR A 218 -5.36 -10.96 -27.03
N SER A 219 -6.50 -11.16 -27.67
CA SER A 219 -7.66 -10.30 -27.48
C SER A 219 -8.18 -10.43 -26.03
N ILE A 220 -8.88 -9.41 -25.54
CA ILE A 220 -9.61 -9.53 -24.28
C ILE A 220 -10.62 -10.68 -24.34
N GLY A 221 -11.27 -10.91 -25.49
CA GLY A 221 -12.19 -12.03 -25.67
C GLY A 221 -11.52 -13.38 -25.38
N LEU A 222 -10.33 -13.60 -25.93
CA LEU A 222 -9.56 -14.81 -25.67
C LEU A 222 -9.10 -14.89 -24.20
N LEU A 223 -8.60 -13.77 -23.64
CA LEU A 223 -8.20 -13.69 -22.23
C LEU A 223 -9.35 -14.00 -21.27
N VAL A 224 -10.60 -13.63 -21.61
CA VAL A 224 -11.79 -14.01 -20.83
C VAL A 224 -11.91 -15.53 -20.74
N GLU A 225 -11.79 -16.23 -21.88
CA GLU A 225 -11.95 -17.68 -21.95
C GLU A 225 -10.81 -18.45 -21.29
N ILE A 226 -9.56 -18.07 -21.57
CA ILE A 226 -8.40 -18.85 -21.12
C ILE A 226 -7.94 -18.46 -19.71
N VAL A 227 -8.23 -17.23 -19.25
CA VAL A 227 -7.81 -16.73 -17.93
C VAL A 227 -9.02 -16.39 -17.04
N ALA A 228 -9.79 -15.35 -17.37
CA ALA A 228 -10.69 -14.71 -16.41
C ALA A 228 -11.74 -15.67 -15.84
N LYS A 229 -12.41 -16.46 -16.70
CA LYS A 229 -13.40 -17.46 -16.27
C LYS A 229 -12.81 -18.53 -15.36
N LYS A 230 -11.54 -18.90 -15.56
CA LYS A 230 -10.85 -19.93 -14.78
C LYS A 230 -10.30 -19.43 -13.44
N LEU A 231 -10.22 -18.11 -13.26
CA LEU A 231 -9.82 -17.48 -12.00
C LEU A 231 -10.99 -17.34 -11.03
N VAL A 232 -12.22 -17.14 -11.53
CA VAL A 232 -13.41 -17.04 -10.68
C VAL A 232 -13.55 -18.31 -9.84
N GLY A 233 -13.75 -18.14 -8.53
CA GLY A 233 -13.85 -19.23 -7.55
C GLY A 233 -12.52 -19.74 -7.00
N ARG A 234 -11.36 -19.35 -7.57
CA ARG A 234 -10.05 -19.70 -6.99
C ARG A 234 -9.81 -18.92 -5.70
N ILE A 235 -8.97 -19.48 -4.84
CA ILE A 235 -8.60 -18.91 -3.53
C ILE A 235 -7.19 -18.34 -3.62
N LEU A 236 -7.02 -17.08 -3.20
CA LEU A 236 -5.71 -16.47 -2.99
C LEU A 236 -5.29 -16.62 -1.54
N GLU A 237 -4.52 -17.68 -1.25
CA GLU A 237 -4.04 -18.01 0.09
C GLU A 237 -2.96 -17.03 0.56
N SER A 238 -3.38 -15.94 1.20
CA SER A 238 -2.48 -15.12 2.01
C SER A 238 -3.24 -14.13 2.88
N ASN A 239 -2.60 -13.68 3.97
CA ASN A 239 -3.13 -12.60 4.79
C ASN A 239 -2.76 -11.20 4.28
N SER A 240 -1.74 -11.09 3.40
CA SER A 240 -1.31 -9.79 2.85
C SER A 240 -1.73 -9.62 1.40
N THR A 241 -2.26 -8.44 1.05
CA THR A 241 -2.67 -8.09 -0.32
C THR A 241 -1.51 -8.16 -1.31
N LYS A 242 -0.28 -7.86 -0.90
CA LYS A 242 0.92 -7.99 -1.76
C LYS A 242 1.11 -9.44 -2.21
N ASN A 243 1.07 -10.38 -1.25
CA ASN A 243 1.28 -11.79 -1.56
C ASN A 243 0.11 -12.36 -2.38
N ARG A 244 -1.13 -11.91 -2.12
CA ARG A 244 -2.27 -12.25 -2.98
C ARG A 244 -2.09 -11.72 -4.40
N GLY A 245 -1.58 -10.50 -4.55
CA GLY A 245 -1.23 -9.92 -5.87
C GLY A 245 -0.22 -10.79 -6.62
N GLN A 246 0.86 -11.18 -5.96
CA GLN A 246 1.87 -12.07 -6.54
C GLN A 246 1.31 -13.46 -6.86
N ALA A 247 0.42 -14.00 -6.02
CA ALA A 247 -0.25 -15.27 -6.29
C ALA A 247 -1.18 -15.18 -7.51
N LEU A 248 -1.96 -14.10 -7.63
CA LEU A 248 -2.82 -13.85 -8.79
C LEU A 248 -2.00 -13.70 -10.08
N GLU A 249 -0.89 -12.97 -10.03
CA GLU A 249 0.02 -12.80 -11.17
C GLU A 249 0.57 -14.16 -11.64
N ARG A 250 1.01 -15.01 -10.70
CA ARG A 250 1.45 -16.39 -11.01
C ARG A 250 0.35 -17.24 -11.63
N MET A 251 -0.85 -17.26 -11.03
CA MET A 251 -1.98 -18.00 -11.60
C MET A 251 -2.33 -17.50 -13.01
N THR A 252 -2.24 -16.19 -13.24
CA THR A 252 -2.48 -15.60 -14.56
C THR A 252 -1.43 -16.07 -15.57
N LEU A 253 -0.15 -16.05 -15.20
CA LEU A 253 0.94 -16.54 -16.05
C LEU A 253 0.80 -18.02 -16.39
N GLU A 254 0.46 -18.86 -15.41
CA GLU A 254 0.21 -20.29 -15.62
C GLU A 254 -0.96 -20.52 -16.59
N LEU A 255 -2.06 -19.78 -16.44
CA LEU A 255 -3.22 -19.89 -17.32
C LEU A 255 -2.95 -19.38 -18.75
N LEU A 256 -2.01 -18.45 -18.91
CA LEU A 256 -1.50 -18.00 -20.21
C LEU A 256 -0.52 -18.99 -20.85
N GLY A 257 -0.14 -20.06 -20.14
CA GLY A 257 0.74 -21.11 -20.63
C GLY A 257 2.23 -20.87 -20.42
N TYR A 258 2.61 -19.89 -19.58
CA TYR A 258 4.01 -19.64 -19.26
C TYR A 258 4.56 -20.64 -18.25
N GLU A 259 5.76 -21.15 -18.53
CA GLU A 259 6.48 -22.02 -17.62
C GLU A 259 7.21 -21.20 -16.56
N MET A 260 6.68 -21.21 -15.34
CA MET A 260 7.32 -20.58 -14.20
C MET A 260 8.26 -21.57 -13.50
N ALA A 261 9.57 -21.37 -13.65
CA ALA A 261 10.54 -22.11 -12.85
C ALA A 261 10.31 -21.84 -11.35
N ILE A 262 10.28 -22.91 -10.55
CA ILE A 262 10.13 -22.83 -9.10
C ILE A 262 11.22 -21.90 -8.53
N GLY A 263 10.81 -20.86 -7.80
CA GLY A 263 11.74 -19.92 -7.16
C GLY A 263 12.17 -18.73 -8.02
N LYS A 264 11.76 -18.62 -9.29
CA LYS A 264 12.01 -17.42 -10.10
C LYS A 264 11.15 -16.26 -9.59
N ASN A 265 11.78 -15.09 -9.39
CA ASN A 265 11.07 -13.88 -9.00
C ASN A 265 10.23 -13.36 -10.18
N LEU A 266 9.08 -12.78 -9.84
CA LEU A 266 8.29 -12.00 -10.80
C LEU A 266 9.13 -10.81 -11.27
N MET A 267 9.05 -10.49 -12.56
CA MET A 267 9.87 -9.48 -13.22
C MET A 267 9.77 -8.11 -12.53
N GLY A 268 8.57 -7.75 -12.08
CA GLY A 268 8.23 -6.42 -11.60
C GLY A 268 8.27 -5.40 -12.75
N GLY A 269 7.30 -4.49 -12.78
CA GLY A 269 7.22 -3.52 -13.86
C GLY A 269 5.83 -2.92 -14.01
N PHE A 270 5.64 -2.21 -15.11
CA PHE A 270 4.32 -1.84 -15.60
C PHE A 270 4.31 -1.98 -17.13
N PRO A 271 3.41 -2.78 -17.70
CA PRO A 271 2.48 -3.66 -17.00
C PRO A 271 3.18 -4.89 -16.37
N ASP A 272 2.49 -5.60 -15.48
CA ASP A 272 2.96 -6.81 -14.80
C ASP A 272 3.36 -7.92 -15.81
N ILE A 273 2.64 -8.03 -16.94
CA ILE A 273 2.93 -8.95 -18.05
C ILE A 273 3.15 -8.12 -19.34
N PRO A 274 4.38 -7.60 -19.58
CA PRO A 274 4.69 -6.69 -20.69
C PRO A 274 4.31 -7.24 -22.07
N ASN A 275 4.67 -8.50 -22.34
CA ASN A 275 4.47 -9.09 -23.66
C ASN A 275 2.99 -9.32 -24.03
N GLN A 276 2.10 -9.32 -23.03
CA GLN A 276 0.64 -9.36 -23.18
C GLN A 276 -0.02 -8.05 -22.76
N LEU A 277 0.76 -6.97 -22.59
CA LEU A 277 0.26 -5.65 -22.20
C LEU A 277 -0.82 -5.72 -21.09
N LEU A 278 -0.60 -6.58 -20.09
CA LEU A 278 -1.61 -6.96 -19.09
C LEU A 278 -1.11 -6.65 -17.68
N GLU A 279 -1.80 -5.74 -17.02
CA GLU A 279 -1.64 -5.41 -15.61
C GLU A 279 -2.58 -6.25 -14.75
N VAL A 280 -2.07 -6.85 -13.69
CA VAL A 280 -2.84 -7.77 -12.83
C VAL A 280 -2.98 -7.17 -11.44
N LYS A 281 -4.22 -7.03 -10.96
CA LYS A 281 -4.50 -6.41 -9.66
C LYS A 281 -5.50 -7.20 -8.83
N VAL A 282 -5.25 -7.23 -7.53
CA VAL A 282 -6.20 -7.75 -6.53
C VAL A 282 -6.94 -6.58 -5.90
N GLN A 283 -8.24 -6.78 -5.67
CA GLN A 283 -9.10 -5.87 -4.93
C GLN A 283 -9.65 -6.59 -3.70
N ASP A 284 -8.93 -6.51 -2.57
CA ASP A 284 -9.41 -7.06 -1.28
C ASP A 284 -10.32 -6.07 -0.53
N ALA A 285 -10.19 -4.78 -0.81
CA ALA A 285 -10.92 -3.69 -0.17
C ALA A 285 -11.34 -2.67 -1.23
N GLN A 286 -12.15 -1.67 -0.88
CA GLN A 286 -12.77 -0.73 -1.82
C GLN A 286 -11.83 -0.12 -2.87
N THR A 287 -10.53 0.02 -2.57
CA THR A 287 -9.51 0.60 -3.46
C THR A 287 -8.68 -0.45 -4.21
N VAL A 288 -8.38 -0.18 -5.48
CA VAL A 288 -7.31 -0.87 -6.26
C VAL A 288 -6.10 0.08 -6.36
N ASP A 289 -4.88 -0.40 -6.10
CA ASP A 289 -3.63 0.38 -6.26
C ASP A 289 -3.10 0.19 -7.68
N LEU A 290 -3.04 1.26 -8.47
CA LEU A 290 -2.51 1.26 -9.84
C LEU A 290 -1.00 1.52 -9.90
N GLY A 291 -0.38 1.88 -8.79
CA GLY A 291 1.03 2.24 -8.76
C GLY A 291 1.29 3.62 -9.35
N LYS A 292 2.36 3.70 -10.14
CA LYS A 292 2.89 4.97 -10.69
C LYS A 292 2.06 5.47 -11.87
N PHE A 293 1.55 4.57 -12.69
CA PHE A 293 0.81 4.91 -13.90
C PHE A 293 -0.70 4.91 -13.65
N SER A 294 -1.42 5.73 -14.40
CA SER A 294 -2.89 5.81 -14.35
C SER A 294 -3.45 5.96 -15.76
N PRO A 295 -4.50 5.21 -16.13
CA PRO A 295 -5.24 5.44 -17.35
C PRO A 295 -6.28 6.57 -17.23
N GLU A 296 -6.25 7.38 -16.15
CA GLU A 296 -7.01 8.63 -16.08
C GLU A 296 -6.51 9.66 -17.10
N ARG A 297 -5.22 9.58 -17.45
CA ARG A 297 -4.57 10.40 -18.45
C ARG A 297 -3.77 9.51 -19.38
N GLU A 298 -3.74 9.88 -20.66
CA GLU A 298 -2.94 9.17 -21.64
C GLU A 298 -1.46 9.50 -21.43
N GLU A 299 -0.67 8.49 -21.14
CA GLU A 299 0.79 8.60 -21.01
C GLU A 299 1.45 7.46 -21.79
N VAL A 300 2.54 7.76 -22.51
CA VAL A 300 3.29 6.75 -23.28
C VAL A 300 4.01 5.79 -22.32
N VAL A 301 3.78 4.49 -22.52
CA VAL A 301 4.38 3.39 -21.74
C VAL A 301 5.49 2.72 -22.54
N PHE A 302 5.23 2.39 -23.80
CA PHE A 302 6.22 1.83 -24.74
C PHE A 302 6.39 2.77 -25.93
N ILE A 303 7.59 3.34 -26.07
CA ILE A 303 7.87 4.40 -27.05
C ILE A 303 7.81 3.87 -28.48
N GLU A 304 8.43 2.70 -28.76
CA GLU A 304 8.57 2.17 -30.12
C GLU A 304 7.24 1.92 -30.80
N ASN A 305 6.26 1.42 -30.05
CA ASN A 305 4.92 1.10 -30.54
C ASN A 305 3.87 2.19 -30.22
N ASN A 306 4.28 3.30 -29.60
CA ASN A 306 3.39 4.34 -29.09
C ASN A 306 2.20 3.79 -28.28
N LEU A 307 2.47 2.79 -27.45
CA LEU A 307 1.47 2.20 -26.55
C LEU A 307 1.36 3.04 -25.30
N THR A 308 0.13 3.34 -24.91
CA THR A 308 -0.14 4.26 -23.80
C THR A 308 -0.86 3.56 -22.66
N THR A 309 -1.01 4.27 -21.54
CA THR A 309 -1.82 3.82 -20.39
C THR A 309 -3.25 3.45 -20.79
N PHE A 310 -3.80 4.03 -21.86
CA PHE A 310 -5.11 3.68 -22.40
C PHE A 310 -5.17 2.29 -23.03
N ASP A 311 -4.06 1.85 -23.64
CA ASP A 311 -3.97 0.55 -24.31
C ASP A 311 -3.71 -0.59 -23.32
N VAL A 312 -3.07 -0.30 -22.19
CA VAL A 312 -2.79 -1.32 -21.16
C VAL A 312 -4.08 -1.95 -20.66
N ARG A 313 -4.11 -3.28 -20.64
CA ARG A 313 -5.27 -4.07 -20.20
C ARG A 313 -5.13 -4.39 -18.73
N TYR A 314 -6.24 -4.36 -18.01
CA TYR A 314 -6.27 -4.56 -16.57
C TYR A 314 -7.13 -5.77 -16.23
N LEU A 315 -6.51 -6.81 -15.68
CA LEU A 315 -7.20 -7.91 -15.02
C LEU A 315 -7.29 -7.60 -13.52
N ILE A 316 -8.48 -7.23 -13.06
CA ILE A 316 -8.73 -6.88 -11.66
C ILE A 316 -9.60 -7.96 -11.03
N ALA A 317 -9.01 -8.73 -10.09
CA ALA A 317 -9.73 -9.73 -9.33
C ALA A 317 -10.42 -9.12 -8.11
N LEU A 318 -11.74 -9.25 -8.06
CA LEU A 318 -12.57 -8.82 -6.93
C LEU A 318 -12.62 -9.97 -5.92
N THR A 319 -11.97 -9.80 -4.78
CA THR A 319 -11.83 -10.87 -3.79
C THR A 319 -12.68 -10.61 -2.55
N ASP A 320 -13.11 -11.70 -1.92
CA ASP A 320 -13.61 -11.66 -0.55
C ASP A 320 -12.39 -11.54 0.41
N PRO A 321 -12.31 -10.48 1.24
CA PRO A 321 -11.17 -10.27 2.13
C PRO A 321 -11.09 -11.24 3.33
N LYS A 322 -12.13 -12.02 3.60
CA LYS A 322 -12.18 -13.04 4.63
C LYS A 322 -11.79 -14.40 4.08
N THR A 323 -12.38 -14.83 2.96
CA THR A 323 -12.16 -16.17 2.39
C THR A 323 -11.00 -16.20 1.39
N GLY A 324 -10.66 -15.06 0.78
CA GLY A 324 -9.68 -14.98 -0.31
C GLY A 324 -10.19 -15.50 -1.64
N ILE A 325 -11.48 -15.86 -1.74
CA ILE A 325 -12.12 -16.32 -2.97
C ILE A 325 -12.22 -15.16 -3.95
N ILE A 326 -11.89 -15.41 -5.21
CA ILE A 326 -12.15 -14.50 -6.33
C ILE A 326 -13.63 -14.61 -6.69
N GLU A 327 -14.41 -13.58 -6.34
CA GLU A 327 -15.86 -13.54 -6.54
C GLU A 327 -16.25 -13.00 -7.92
N GLY A 328 -15.36 -12.24 -8.55
CA GLY A 328 -15.54 -11.75 -9.91
C GLY A 328 -14.26 -11.18 -10.49
N ILE A 329 -14.24 -11.00 -11.81
CA ILE A 329 -13.13 -10.40 -12.55
C ILE A 329 -13.64 -9.20 -13.34
N VAL A 330 -12.83 -8.14 -13.40
CA VAL A 330 -12.94 -7.10 -14.42
C VAL A 330 -11.76 -7.22 -15.38
N LEU A 331 -12.01 -7.25 -16.68
CA LEU A 331 -10.98 -7.25 -17.72
C LEU A 331 -11.27 -6.18 -18.78
N ALA A 332 -10.51 -5.09 -18.77
CA ALA A 332 -10.77 -3.95 -19.65
C ALA A 332 -9.48 -3.23 -20.06
N PRO A 333 -9.44 -2.56 -21.22
CA PRO A 333 -8.35 -1.63 -21.52
C PRO A 333 -8.43 -0.41 -20.59
N GLY A 334 -7.31 0.28 -20.41
CA GLY A 334 -7.18 1.43 -19.52
C GLY A 334 -8.22 2.52 -19.83
N GLU A 335 -8.46 2.82 -21.11
CA GLU A 335 -9.44 3.83 -21.53
C GLU A 335 -10.89 3.53 -21.07
N LYS A 336 -11.20 2.27 -20.75
CA LYS A 336 -12.53 1.82 -20.27
C LYS A 336 -12.63 1.70 -18.76
N LEU A 337 -11.51 1.76 -18.01
CA LEU A 337 -11.56 1.60 -16.55
C LEU A 337 -12.42 2.65 -15.86
N GLY A 338 -12.48 3.87 -16.39
CA GLY A 338 -13.30 4.96 -15.84
C GLY A 338 -14.81 4.72 -15.93
N GLU A 339 -15.27 3.77 -16.76
CA GLU A 339 -16.69 3.40 -16.86
C GLU A 339 -17.14 2.51 -15.69
N ILE A 340 -16.20 1.85 -15.02
CA ILE A 340 -16.44 0.84 -13.97
C ILE A 340 -15.99 1.37 -12.61
N PHE A 341 -14.84 2.05 -12.60
CA PHE A 341 -14.17 2.55 -11.42
C PHE A 341 -14.16 4.07 -11.39
N THR A 342 -14.15 4.63 -10.19
CA THR A 342 -13.88 6.05 -9.97
C THR A 342 -12.41 6.24 -9.65
N TYR A 343 -11.73 7.12 -10.39
CA TYR A 343 -10.37 7.54 -10.07
C TYR A 343 -10.36 8.35 -8.77
N VAL A 344 -9.42 8.04 -7.89
CA VAL A 344 -9.18 8.87 -6.71
C VAL A 344 -8.42 10.11 -7.16
N SER A 345 -9.14 11.22 -7.30
CA SER A 345 -8.59 12.53 -7.75
C SER A 345 -7.45 13.07 -6.88
N ASP A 346 -7.33 12.51 -5.68
CA ASP A 346 -6.44 12.96 -4.63
C ASP A 346 -5.12 12.20 -4.68
N VAL A 347 -4.11 12.75 -5.37
CA VAL A 347 -2.78 12.12 -5.47
C VAL A 347 -2.23 11.79 -4.07
N SER A 348 -1.82 10.55 -3.89
CA SER A 348 -1.07 10.12 -2.72
C SER A 348 0.33 9.72 -3.14
N TYR A 349 1.31 9.89 -2.26
CA TYR A 349 2.66 9.42 -2.49
C TYR A 349 3.23 8.78 -1.24
N LYS A 350 4.28 7.99 -1.43
CA LYS A 350 5.04 7.41 -0.33
C LYS A 350 6.53 7.71 -0.49
N CYS A 351 7.19 7.95 0.64
CA CYS A 351 8.63 7.93 0.79
C CYS A 351 9.01 6.64 1.53
N GLN A 352 10.09 5.99 1.13
CA GLN A 352 10.43 4.67 1.67
C GLN A 352 11.85 4.59 2.21
N ARG A 353 12.02 3.77 3.25
CA ARG A 353 13.33 3.38 3.74
C ARG A 353 13.40 1.93 4.21
N SER A 354 14.46 1.23 3.79
CA SER A 354 14.74 -0.11 4.31
C SER A 354 15.58 0.02 5.57
N ILE A 355 15.15 -0.63 6.65
CA ILE A 355 15.86 -0.73 7.92
C ILE A 355 16.17 -2.21 8.13
N PRO A 356 17.44 -2.62 8.32
CA PRO A 356 17.80 -4.03 8.52
C PRO A 356 17.05 -4.65 9.71
N MET A 357 16.63 -5.91 9.61
CA MET A 357 15.94 -6.55 10.75
C MET A 357 16.87 -6.72 11.95
N SER A 358 18.17 -6.95 11.68
CA SER A 358 19.22 -7.02 12.70
C SER A 358 19.24 -5.80 13.62
N PHE A 359 18.90 -4.61 13.13
CA PHE A 359 18.77 -3.41 13.97
C PHE A 359 17.66 -3.58 15.01
N PHE A 360 16.49 -4.12 14.64
CA PHE A 360 15.40 -4.33 15.60
C PHE A 360 15.71 -5.46 16.58
N ASP A 361 16.42 -6.48 16.12
CA ASP A 361 16.76 -7.66 16.92
C ASP A 361 17.77 -7.32 18.05
N LEU A 362 18.67 -6.35 17.83
CA LEU A 362 19.61 -5.85 18.84
C LEU A 362 18.92 -5.31 20.11
N TYR A 363 17.70 -4.79 19.97
CA TYR A 363 16.94 -4.18 21.07
C TYR A 363 15.77 -5.06 21.54
N LYS A 364 15.81 -6.37 21.29
CA LYS A 364 14.80 -7.30 21.83
C LYS A 364 14.73 -7.19 23.35
N GLY A 365 13.52 -7.11 23.89
CA GLY A 365 13.25 -6.91 25.32
C GLY A 365 13.35 -5.46 25.80
N GLN A 366 13.67 -4.51 24.92
CA GLN A 366 13.92 -3.11 25.29
C GLN A 366 12.89 -2.16 24.69
N CYS A 367 12.77 -1.00 25.33
CA CYS A 367 12.16 0.19 24.73
C CYS A 367 13.19 1.32 24.71
N VAL A 368 13.49 1.87 23.53
CA VAL A 368 14.61 2.80 23.35
C VAL A 368 14.27 3.96 22.42
N PHE A 369 14.99 5.08 22.55
CA PHE A 369 14.87 6.26 21.71
C PHE A 369 16.22 6.58 21.04
N ASN A 370 16.25 6.66 19.70
CA ASN A 370 17.47 6.93 18.90
C ASN A 370 18.73 6.23 19.45
N PRO A 371 18.74 4.89 19.53
CA PRO A 371 19.70 4.14 20.32
C PRO A 371 21.08 3.93 19.68
#